data_AF-A6ZM36-F1
#
_entry.id   AF-A6ZM36-F1
#
_cell.length_a   1.000
_cell.length_b   1.000
_cell.length_c   1.000
_cell.angle_alpha   90.00
_cell.angle_beta   90.00
_cell.angle_gamma   90.00
#
_symmetry.space_group_name_H-M   'P 1'
#
loop_
_entity.id
_entity.type
_entity.pdbx_description
1 polymer ?
#
loop_
_entity_poly.entity_id
_entity_poly.type
_entity_poly.pdbx_seq_one_letter_code
_entity_poly.pdbx_strand_id
1 'polypeptide(L)'
;MSLVVQEQGSFQHILRLLNTNVDGNIKIVYALTTIKGVGRRYSNLVCKKADVDLHKRAGELTQEELERIVQIMQNPTHYKIPAWFLNRQNDITDGKDYHTLANNVESKLRDDLERLKKIRAHRGIRHFWGLRVRGQHTKTTGRRRA
;
A
#
# COMPACT_ATOMS: atom_id res chain seq x y z
N MET A 1 27.61 4.48 -11.64
CA MET A 1 27.52 3.64 -10.42
C MET A 1 28.52 4.21 -9.42
N SER A 2 28.07 5.10 -8.53
CA SER A 2 28.91 5.61 -7.44
C SER A 2 29.01 4.53 -6.38
N LEU A 3 30.21 3.98 -6.19
CA LEU A 3 30.56 3.11 -5.08
C LEU A 3 30.71 4.02 -3.84
N VAL A 4 29.59 4.30 -3.18
CA VAL A 4 29.61 5.02 -1.90
C VAL A 4 30.03 4.00 -0.85
N VAL A 5 31.27 4.10 -0.38
CA VAL A 5 31.74 3.35 0.79
C VAL A 5 31.03 3.94 1.99
N GLN A 6 29.94 3.30 2.39
CA GLN A 6 29.24 3.66 3.62
C GLN A 6 30.05 3.21 4.83
N GLU A 7 30.19 4.08 5.83
CA GLU A 7 30.82 3.72 7.11
C GLU A 7 30.10 2.53 7.73
N GLN A 8 30.88 1.58 8.27
CA GLN A 8 30.39 0.35 8.89
C GLN A 8 29.46 0.70 10.09
N GLY A 9 28.15 0.74 9.84
CA GLY A 9 27.14 1.13 10.83
C GLY A 9 25.99 1.98 10.27
N SER A 10 26.15 2.57 9.08
CA SER A 10 25.13 3.43 8.46
C SER A 10 24.07 2.70 7.63
N PHE A 11 24.26 1.40 7.35
CA PHE A 11 23.33 0.60 6.55
C PHE A 11 22.36 -0.19 7.42
N GLN A 12 21.06 0.03 7.23
CA GLN A 12 20.01 -0.74 7.90
C GLN A 12 19.49 -1.86 7.01
N HIS A 13 19.76 -3.11 7.39
CA HIS A 13 19.28 -4.28 6.64
C HIS A 13 17.76 -4.46 6.72
N ILE A 14 17.15 -4.14 7.86
CA ILE A 14 15.71 -4.28 8.09
C ILE A 14 15.19 -2.94 8.59
N LEU A 15 14.23 -2.40 7.85
CA LEU A 15 13.53 -1.17 8.21
C LEU A 15 12.12 -1.55 8.66
N ARG A 16 11.63 -0.93 9.73
CA ARG A 16 10.24 -1.11 10.17
C ARG A 16 9.43 0.15 9.86
N LEU A 17 8.50 0.02 8.91
CA LEU A 17 7.67 1.12 8.42
C LEU A 17 6.20 0.72 8.46
N LEU A 18 5.34 1.57 9.01
CA LEU A 18 3.88 1.37 9.04
C LEU A 18 3.47 -0.05 9.51
N ASN A 19 4.09 -0.54 10.59
CA ASN A 19 3.90 -1.88 11.15
C ASN A 19 4.30 -3.06 10.23
N THR A 20 5.07 -2.81 9.18
CA THR A 20 5.60 -3.82 8.26
C THR A 20 7.13 -3.81 8.23
N ASN A 21 7.73 -4.98 8.01
CA ASN A 21 9.18 -5.11 7.83
C ASN A 21 9.51 -4.93 6.35
N VAL A 22 10.46 -4.06 6.06
CA VAL A 22 10.94 -3.70 4.73
C VAL A 22 12.42 -4.08 4.62
N ASP A 23 12.79 -4.74 3.52
CA ASP A 23 14.18 -5.15 3.26
C ASP A 23 15.00 -3.96 2.74
N GLY A 24 16.10 -3.66 3.42
CA GLY A 24 17.02 -2.57 3.12
C GLY A 24 17.89 -2.83 1.89
N ASN A 25 18.09 -4.09 1.50
CA ASN A 25 18.94 -4.43 0.35
C ASN A 25 18.30 -4.04 -0.99
N ILE A 26 16.97 -3.93 -1.05
CA ILE A 26 16.25 -3.64 -2.28
C ILE A 26 16.26 -2.11 -2.53
N LYS A 27 16.19 -1.71 -3.81
CA LYS A 27 15.97 -0.28 -4.16
C LYS A 27 14.69 0.23 -3.53
N ILE A 28 14.70 1.48 -3.07
CA ILE A 28 13.61 2.10 -2.29
C ILE A 28 12.25 1.93 -2.98
N VAL A 29 12.19 2.17 -4.30
CA VAL A 29 10.94 2.12 -5.06
C VAL A 29 10.24 0.76 -4.93
N TYR A 30 11.01 -0.33 -4.92
CA TYR A 30 10.47 -1.69 -4.77
C TYR A 30 10.33 -2.09 -3.32
N ALA A 31 11.26 -1.67 -2.45
CA ALA A 31 11.21 -1.95 -1.03
C ALA A 31 9.89 -1.48 -0.40
N LEU A 32 9.42 -0.27 -0.73
CA LEU A 32 8.16 0.27 -0.22
C LEU A 32 6.91 -0.49 -0.71
N THR A 33 7.00 -1.32 -1.76
CA THR A 33 5.85 -2.09 -2.24
C THR A 33 5.48 -3.29 -1.38
N THR A 34 6.33 -3.65 -0.40
CA THR A 34 5.97 -4.64 0.62
C THR A 34 4.84 -4.14 1.53
N ILE A 35 4.69 -2.82 1.65
CA ILE A 35 3.62 -2.19 2.42
C ILE A 35 2.30 -2.33 1.65
N LYS A 36 1.31 -2.98 2.26
CA LYS A 36 -0.04 -3.08 1.67
C LYS A 36 -0.62 -1.69 1.42
N GLY A 37 -1.19 -1.48 0.23
CA GLY A 37 -1.69 -0.17 -0.22
C GLY A 37 -0.68 0.63 -1.05
N VAL A 38 0.62 0.31 -0.97
CA VAL A 38 1.67 0.98 -1.75
C VAL A 38 2.03 0.15 -3.00
N GLY A 39 1.78 0.71 -4.18
CA GLY A 39 2.21 0.15 -5.45
C GLY A 39 3.50 0.78 -5.99
N ARG A 40 4.06 0.22 -7.07
CA ARG A 40 5.27 0.76 -7.75
C ARG A 40 5.12 2.24 -8.14
N ARG A 41 3.96 2.60 -8.72
CA ARG A 41 3.68 3.98 -9.15
C ARG A 41 3.53 4.92 -7.94
N TYR A 42 2.88 4.45 -6.88
CA TYR A 42 2.70 5.22 -5.65
C TYR A 42 4.04 5.49 -4.96
N SER A 43 4.84 4.44 -4.79
CA SER A 43 6.19 4.51 -4.26
C SER A 43 7.07 5.50 -5.02
N ASN A 44 7.10 5.44 -6.35
CA ASN A 44 7.83 6.40 -7.19
C ASN A 44 7.37 7.85 -6.95
N LEU A 45 6.05 8.09 -6.90
CA LEU A 45 5.51 9.42 -6.63
C LEU A 45 5.93 9.93 -5.24
N VAL A 46 5.84 9.09 -4.22
CA VAL A 46 6.22 9.43 -2.84
C VAL A 46 7.71 9.76 -2.75
N CYS A 47 8.58 8.94 -3.34
CA CYS A 47 10.03 9.23 -3.37
C CYS A 47 10.34 10.55 -4.07
N LYS A 48 9.65 10.85 -5.18
CA LYS A 48 9.80 12.13 -5.89
C LYS A 48 9.31 13.33 -5.08
N LYS A 49 8.27 13.14 -4.25
CA LYS A 49 7.73 14.21 -3.38
C LYS A 49 8.55 14.39 -2.10
N ALA A 50 9.22 13.33 -1.67
CA ALA A 50 10.14 13.34 -0.53
C ALA A 50 11.54 13.82 -0.91
N ASP A 51 11.78 14.16 -2.19
CA ASP A 51 13.10 14.51 -2.73
C ASP A 51 14.18 13.45 -2.44
N VAL A 52 13.79 12.17 -2.50
CA VAL A 52 14.68 11.03 -2.30
C VAL A 52 15.07 10.44 -3.66
N ASP A 53 16.36 10.16 -3.85
CA ASP A 53 16.84 9.51 -5.06
C ASP A 53 16.25 8.09 -5.21
N LEU A 54 15.74 7.80 -6.41
CA LEU A 54 15.07 6.55 -6.75
C LEU A 54 16.07 5.39 -6.91
N HIS A 55 17.35 5.69 -7.13
CA HIS A 55 18.38 4.68 -7.34
C HIS A 55 19.04 4.17 -6.05
N LYS A 56 18.91 4.93 -4.95
CA LYS A 56 19.36 4.53 -3.61
C LYS A 56 18.71 3.21 -3.15
N ARG A 57 19.43 2.50 -2.28
CA ARG A 57 18.88 1.34 -1.56
C ARG A 57 18.11 1.78 -0.34
N ALA A 58 17.13 0.97 0.08
CA ALA A 58 16.30 1.31 1.23
C ALA A 58 17.10 1.40 2.53
N GLY A 59 18.11 0.55 2.71
CA GLY A 59 18.97 0.55 3.89
C GLY A 59 19.90 1.75 4.01
N GLU A 60 20.02 2.56 2.96
CA GLU A 60 20.83 3.78 2.91
C GLU A 60 20.03 5.03 3.30
N LEU A 61 18.74 4.87 3.62
CA LEU A 61 17.85 5.97 3.98
C LEU A 61 18.19 6.54 5.36
N THR A 62 18.25 7.86 5.43
CA THR A 62 18.33 8.58 6.70
C THR A 62 16.98 8.54 7.43
N GLN A 63 17.00 8.70 8.75
CA GLN A 63 15.77 8.73 9.55
C GLN A 63 14.84 9.88 9.12
N GLU A 64 15.39 11.04 8.77
CA GLU A 64 14.62 12.19 8.28
C GLU A 64 13.94 11.90 6.93
N GLU A 65 14.64 11.23 6.00
CA GLU A 65 14.03 10.78 4.74
C GLU A 65 12.90 9.77 4.99
N LEU A 66 13.07 8.85 5.94
CA LEU A 66 12.04 7.87 6.32
C LEU A 66 10.79 8.55 6.89
N GLU A 67 10.96 9.50 7.81
CA GLU A 67 9.86 10.23 8.42
C GLU A 67 9.09 11.04 7.37
N ARG A 68 9.79 11.72 6.46
CA ARG A 68 9.16 12.44 5.32
C ARG A 68 8.36 11.50 4.43
N ILE A 69 8.90 10.32 4.08
CA ILE A 69 8.19 9.30 3.30
C ILE A 69 6.91 8.90 4.03
N VAL A 70 6.98 8.59 5.34
CA VAL A 70 5.81 8.17 6.13
C VAL A 70 4.75 9.26 6.19
N GLN A 71 5.15 10.52 6.39
CA GLN A 71 4.21 11.65 6.43
C GLN A 71 3.50 11.84 5.08
N ILE A 72 4.24 11.76 3.97
CA ILE A 72 3.66 11.87 2.62
C ILE A 72 2.71 10.70 2.33
N MET A 73 3.07 9.49 2.78
CA MET A 73 2.24 8.31 2.62
C MET A 73 0.91 8.45 3.36
N GLN A 74 0.93 8.89 4.62
CA GLN A 74 -0.26 9.05 5.45
C GLN A 74 -1.16 10.18 4.98
N ASN A 75 -0.58 11.30 4.53
CA ASN A 75 -1.29 12.54 4.22
C ASN A 75 -1.09 13.01 2.77
N PRO A 76 -1.41 12.20 1.75
CA PRO A 76 -1.04 12.48 0.36
C PRO A 76 -1.70 13.75 -0.21
N THR A 77 -2.91 14.09 0.24
CA THR A 77 -3.66 15.28 -0.20
C THR A 77 -2.95 16.58 0.14
N HIS A 78 -2.28 16.65 1.29
CA HIS A 78 -1.51 17.82 1.72
C HIS A 78 -0.29 18.09 0.83
N TYR A 79 0.30 17.04 0.25
CA TYR A 79 1.48 17.11 -0.62
C TYR A 79 1.14 17.27 -2.11
N LYS A 80 -0.06 17.81 -2.41
CA LYS A 80 -0.56 18.07 -3.77
C LYS A 80 -0.66 16.80 -4.63
N ILE A 81 -0.94 15.64 -4.03
CA ILE A 81 -1.28 14.44 -4.77
C ILE A 81 -2.79 14.49 -5.10
N PRO A 82 -3.19 14.36 -6.37
CA PRO A 82 -4.60 14.41 -6.75
C PRO A 82 -5.43 13.28 -6.15
N ALA A 83 -6.70 13.56 -5.83
CA ALA A 83 -7.64 12.59 -5.28
C ALA A 83 -7.80 11.33 -6.14
N TRP A 84 -7.79 11.46 -7.48
CA TRP A 84 -7.90 10.34 -8.41
C TRP A 84 -6.78 9.29 -8.28
N PHE A 85 -5.66 9.65 -7.64
CA PHE A 85 -4.52 8.76 -7.41
C PHE A 85 -4.67 7.92 -6.13
N LEU A 86 -5.60 8.29 -5.24
CA LEU A 86 -5.81 7.62 -3.97
C LEU A 86 -6.60 6.32 -4.17
N ASN A 87 -6.40 5.36 -3.28
CA ASN A 87 -6.97 4.01 -3.42
C ASN A 87 -8.40 3.90 -2.88
N ARG A 88 -8.84 4.84 -2.02
CA ARG A 88 -10.19 4.89 -1.46
C ARG A 88 -10.76 6.31 -1.61
N GLN A 89 -11.40 6.56 -2.74
CA GLN A 89 -12.08 7.83 -3.02
C GLN A 89 -13.52 7.79 -2.52
N ASN A 90 -14.03 8.92 -2.03
CA ASN A 90 -15.39 9.11 -1.51
C ASN A 90 -15.84 7.97 -0.58
N ASP A 91 -15.22 7.85 0.60
CA ASP A 91 -15.60 6.81 1.56
C ASP A 91 -17.08 6.93 1.95
N ILE A 92 -17.76 5.80 2.07
CA ILE A 92 -19.22 5.77 2.25
C ILE A 92 -19.65 6.34 3.61
N THR A 93 -18.77 6.27 4.62
CA THR A 93 -19.08 6.78 5.97
C THR A 93 -18.93 8.29 6.05
N ASP A 94 -17.83 8.84 5.54
CA ASP A 94 -17.42 10.23 5.80
C ASP A 94 -17.44 11.12 4.54
N GLY A 95 -17.57 10.52 3.34
CA GLY A 95 -17.50 11.21 2.06
C GLY A 95 -16.10 11.74 1.68
N LYS A 96 -15.07 11.48 2.49
CA LYS A 96 -13.70 11.95 2.27
C LYS A 96 -12.88 10.96 1.45
N ASP A 97 -11.84 11.49 0.81
CA ASP A 97 -10.83 10.69 0.10
C ASP A 97 -9.70 10.29 1.04
N TYR A 98 -9.31 9.01 0.99
CA TYR A 98 -8.25 8.45 1.80
C TYR A 98 -7.29 7.62 0.94
N HIS A 99 -6.04 7.56 1.39
CA HIS A 99 -5.13 6.50 0.99
C HIS A 99 -4.96 5.52 2.15
N THR A 100 -5.55 4.33 2.03
CA THR A 100 -5.46 3.29 3.06
C THR A 100 -4.13 2.55 2.94
N LEU A 101 -3.47 2.35 4.08
CA LEU A 101 -2.13 1.77 4.17
C LEU A 101 -2.08 0.63 5.19
N ALA A 102 -1.17 -0.31 4.95
CA ALA A 102 -0.85 -1.43 5.82
C ALA A 102 -2.12 -2.13 6.35
N ASN A 103 -2.28 -2.19 7.67
CA ASN A 103 -3.38 -2.88 8.35
C ASN A 103 -4.74 -2.25 8.04
N ASN A 104 -4.81 -0.94 7.79
CA ASN A 104 -6.06 -0.23 7.56
C ASN A 104 -6.76 -0.70 6.28
N VAL A 105 -6.01 -1.21 5.30
CA VAL A 105 -6.57 -1.80 4.07
C VAL A 105 -7.44 -3.01 4.40
N GLU A 106 -6.97 -3.88 5.28
CA GLU A 106 -7.68 -5.10 5.66
C GLU A 106 -8.91 -4.80 6.51
N SER A 107 -8.77 -3.89 7.48
CA SER A 107 -9.89 -3.44 8.31
C SER A 107 -11.01 -2.85 7.47
N LYS A 108 -10.69 -1.91 6.57
CA LYS A 108 -11.69 -1.29 5.68
C LYS A 108 -12.35 -2.30 4.74
N LEU A 109 -11.59 -3.25 4.18
CA LEU A 109 -12.15 -4.32 3.35
C LEU A 109 -13.14 -5.20 4.15
N ARG A 110 -12.80 -5.52 5.40
CA ARG A 110 -13.67 -6.29 6.28
C ARG A 110 -14.99 -5.56 6.55
N ASP A 111 -14.92 -4.28 6.88
CA ASP A 111 -16.10 -3.44 7.13
C ASP A 111 -17.00 -3.36 5.89
N ASP A 112 -16.40 -3.18 4.70
CA ASP A 112 -17.12 -3.16 3.43
C ASP A 112 -17.84 -4.49 3.16
N LEU A 113 -17.18 -5.61 3.42
CA LEU A 113 -17.75 -6.95 3.23
C LEU A 113 -18.86 -7.25 4.25
N GLU A 114 -18.66 -6.89 5.51
CA GLU A 114 -19.67 -7.06 6.56
C GLU A 114 -20.92 -6.22 6.25
N ARG A 115 -20.75 -4.98 5.78
CA ARG A 115 -21.84 -4.14 5.30
C ARG A 115 -22.62 -4.81 4.16
N LEU A 116 -21.93 -5.34 3.14
CA LEU A 116 -22.58 -6.04 2.03
C LEU A 116 -23.33 -7.31 2.47
N LYS A 117 -22.81 -8.03 3.47
CA LYS A 117 -23.47 -9.20 4.05
C LYS A 117 -24.73 -8.81 4.82
N LYS A 118 -24.69 -7.74 5.63
CA LYS A 118 -25.85 -7.21 6.37
C LYS A 118 -26.97 -6.75 5.43
N ILE A 119 -26.62 -6.06 4.34
CA ILE A 119 -27.56 -5.63 3.29
C ILE A 119 -28.17 -6.84 2.54
N ARG A 120 -27.52 -8.01 2.57
CA ARG A 120 -27.85 -9.19 1.74
C ARG A 120 -27.79 -8.90 0.24
N ALA A 121 -26.87 -8.03 -0.19
CA ALA A 121 -26.61 -7.82 -1.60
C ALA A 121 -26.04 -9.10 -2.24
N HIS A 122 -26.37 -9.38 -3.52
CA HIS A 122 -25.86 -10.56 -4.24
C HIS A 122 -24.33 -10.69 -4.14
N ARG A 123 -23.59 -9.57 -4.24
CA ARG A 123 -22.14 -9.54 -4.05
C ARG A 123 -21.71 -9.98 -2.64
N GLY A 124 -22.41 -9.51 -1.60
CA GLY A 124 -22.14 -9.87 -0.21
C GLY A 124 -22.40 -11.34 0.08
N ILE A 125 -23.49 -11.89 -0.46
CA ILE A 125 -23.84 -13.32 -0.35
C ILE A 125 -22.77 -14.18 -1.06
N ARG A 126 -22.32 -13.78 -2.26
CA ARG A 126 -21.25 -14.48 -2.98
C ARG A 126 -19.93 -14.49 -2.19
N HIS A 127 -19.57 -13.36 -1.56
CA HIS A 127 -18.42 -13.29 -0.66
C HIS A 127 -18.59 -14.18 0.57
N PHE A 128 -19.79 -14.28 1.13
CA PHE A 128 -20.08 -15.19 2.25
C PHE A 128 -19.90 -16.66 1.85
N TRP A 129 -20.34 -17.05 0.64
CA TRP A 129 -20.17 -18.40 0.10
C TRP A 129 -18.77 -18.69 -0.47
N GLY A 130 -17.85 -17.71 -0.48
CA GLY A 130 -16.51 -17.87 -1.06
C GLY A 130 -16.50 -18.02 -2.59
N LEU A 131 -17.54 -17.53 -3.27
CA LEU A 131 -17.65 -17.61 -4.73
C LEU A 131 -17.12 -16.33 -5.41
N ARG A 132 -16.64 -16.47 -6.65
CA ARG A 132 -16.26 -15.35 -7.52
C ARG A 132 -17.42 -14.36 -7.65
N VAL A 133 -17.16 -13.05 -7.59
CA VAL A 133 -18.23 -12.04 -7.41
C VAL A 133 -18.62 -11.29 -8.69
N ARG A 134 -17.70 -11.17 -9.66
CA ARG A 134 -17.87 -10.34 -10.88
C ARG A 134 -18.64 -11.04 -12.03
N GLY A 135 -19.54 -11.98 -11.73
CA GLY A 135 -20.35 -12.66 -12.76
C GLY A 135 -19.58 -13.65 -13.64
N GLN A 136 -18.40 -14.10 -13.22
CA GLN A 136 -17.60 -15.07 -13.97
C GLN A 136 -18.32 -16.43 -14.09
N HIS A 137 -18.18 -17.10 -15.24
CA HIS A 137 -18.74 -18.44 -15.45
C HIS A 137 -18.03 -19.51 -14.61
N THR A 138 -18.73 -20.07 -13.63
CA THR A 138 -18.19 -21.06 -12.67
C THR A 138 -18.39 -22.52 -13.12
N LYS A 139 -18.98 -22.78 -14.29
CA LYS A 139 -19.17 -24.14 -14.81
C LYS A 139 -17.83 -24.82 -15.11
N THR A 140 -16.90 -24.09 -15.73
CA THR A 140 -15.58 -24.60 -16.15
C THR A 140 -14.43 -24.00 -15.35
N THR A 141 -14.54 -22.77 -14.86
CA THR A 141 -13.45 -22.06 -14.16
C THR A 141 -13.53 -22.20 -12.65
N GLY A 142 -12.38 -22.24 -11.97
CA GLY A 142 -12.32 -22.30 -10.50
C GLY A 142 -12.72 -23.65 -9.89
N ARG A 143 -12.52 -24.76 -10.63
CA ARG A 143 -12.91 -26.11 -10.20
C ARG A 143 -12.03 -26.72 -9.10
N ARG A 144 -10.79 -26.27 -8.95
CA ARG A 144 -9.92 -26.67 -7.82
C ARG A 144 -10.08 -25.66 -6.70
N ARG A 145 -10.32 -26.15 -5.47
CA ARG A 145 -10.19 -25.34 -4.26
C ARG A 145 -8.73 -24.95 -4.11
N ALA A 146 -8.46 -23.65 -4.04
CA ALA A 146 -7.20 -23.10 -3.57
C ALA A 146 -7.41 -22.60 -2.14
#